data_AF-A0A8D2M3R7-F1
#
_entry.id   AF-A0A8D2M3R7-F1
#
_cell.length_a   1.000
_cell.length_b   1.000
_cell.length_c   1.000
_cell.angle_alpha   90.00
_cell.angle_beta   90.00
_cell.angle_gamma   90.00
#
_symmetry.space_group_name_H-M   'P 1'
#
loop_
_entity.id
_entity.type
_entity.pdbx_description
1 polymer ?
#
loop_
_entity_poly.entity_id
_entity_poly.type
_entity_poly.pdbx_seq_one_letter_code
_entity_poly.pdbx_strand_id
1 'polypeptide(L)'
;MAAVGHRGCGVGIRCGPGALGVLLRGAEGGPTDLCAALTGVFMFMVKGECHFINGTEKVRFVGRAIYNRQLFMHLDSDVGHFLGDPLYGEKVAKRMNNDPAILEDIRAQVDRYCRACYEISRRSDDSSVARRSRSA
;
A
#
# COMPACT_ATOMS: atom_id res chain seq x y z
N MET A 1 5.48 30.47 -28.17
CA MET A 1 4.32 29.80 -27.53
C MET A 1 4.84 28.61 -26.75
N ALA A 2 5.08 28.77 -25.45
CA ALA A 2 5.43 27.66 -24.56
C ALA A 2 4.15 27.17 -23.89
N ALA A 3 3.78 25.91 -24.13
CA ALA A 3 2.64 25.29 -23.48
C ALA A 3 2.95 25.09 -21.99
N VAL A 4 2.15 25.71 -21.14
CA VAL A 4 2.13 25.51 -19.70
C VAL A 4 1.60 24.10 -19.44
N GLY A 5 2.50 23.15 -19.24
CA GLY A 5 2.16 21.80 -18.81
C GLY A 5 1.82 21.78 -17.32
N HIS A 6 0.54 21.60 -17.00
CA HIS A 6 0.08 21.42 -15.62
C HIS A 6 0.80 20.25 -14.96
N ARG A 7 1.62 20.56 -13.95
CA ARG A 7 2.12 19.57 -12.98
C ARG A 7 0.95 19.12 -12.11
N GLY A 8 0.23 18.10 -12.55
CA GLY A 8 -0.66 17.35 -11.68
C GLY A 8 0.16 16.68 -10.58
N CYS A 9 -0.30 16.78 -9.33
CA CYS A 9 0.20 15.96 -8.22
C CYS A 9 -0.15 14.48 -8.50
N GLY A 10 0.65 13.80 -9.32
CA GLY A 10 0.59 12.35 -9.47
C GLY A 10 1.18 11.69 -8.23
N VAL A 11 0.44 10.77 -7.61
CA VAL A 11 0.98 9.87 -6.58
C VAL A 11 2.13 9.06 -7.21
N GLY A 12 3.37 9.38 -6.83
CA GLY A 12 4.53 8.62 -7.25
C GLY A 12 4.48 7.21 -6.68
N ILE A 13 4.61 6.18 -7.53
CA ILE A 13 4.60 4.79 -7.10
C ILE A 13 5.90 4.50 -6.35
N ARG A 14 5.84 4.47 -5.02
CA ARG A 14 6.97 4.00 -4.19
C ARG A 14 6.94 2.48 -4.12
N CYS A 15 7.91 1.87 -4.80
CA CYS A 15 8.19 0.44 -4.74
C CYS A 15 9.02 0.14 -3.49
N GLY A 16 8.33 0.03 -2.36
CA GLY A 16 8.90 -0.42 -1.09
C GLY A 16 7.79 -1.01 -0.23
N PRO A 17 8.11 -1.89 0.73
CA PRO A 17 7.13 -2.36 1.69
C PRO A 17 6.53 -1.13 2.38
N GLY A 18 5.20 -1.01 2.35
CA GLY A 18 4.48 0.15 2.85
C GLY A 18 4.96 0.56 4.23
N ALA A 19 5.73 1.64 4.32
CA ALA A 19 6.14 2.24 5.57
C ALA A 19 5.96 3.75 5.44
N LEU A 20 4.76 4.23 5.78
CA LEU A 20 4.57 5.60 6.21
C LEU A 20 4.99 5.65 7.68
N GLY A 21 6.29 5.90 7.93
CA GLY A 21 6.81 6.07 9.28
C GLY A 21 6.43 7.44 9.83
N VAL A 22 5.69 7.46 10.95
CA VAL A 22 5.48 8.66 11.76
C VAL A 22 6.69 8.83 12.67
N LEU A 23 7.40 9.96 12.55
CA LEU A 23 8.41 10.36 13.52
C LEU A 23 7.71 11.03 14.71
N LEU A 24 7.65 10.34 15.85
CA LEU A 24 7.28 10.95 17.13
C LEU A 24 8.51 11.65 17.72
N ARG A 25 8.49 12.98 17.82
CA ARG A 25 9.41 13.73 18.69
C ARG A 25 8.91 13.58 20.12
N GLY A 26 9.75 13.04 21.01
CA GLY A 26 9.49 13.01 22.45
C GLY A 26 9.59 14.41 23.05
N ALA A 27 8.64 14.76 23.91
CA ALA A 27 8.73 15.85 24.87
C ALA A 27 8.56 15.25 26.26
N GLU A 28 9.53 15.48 27.13
CA GLU A 28 9.55 15.01 28.52
C GLU A 28 8.64 15.88 29.41
N GLY A 29 7.97 15.25 30.38
CA GLY A 29 7.47 15.90 31.60
C GLY A 29 5.96 16.00 31.77
N GLY A 30 5.35 15.06 32.50
CA GLY A 30 3.99 15.17 33.04
C GLY A 30 3.65 14.06 34.06
N PRO A 31 2.78 14.31 35.07
CA PRO A 31 2.52 13.38 36.18
C PRO A 31 1.92 12.04 35.71
N THR A 32 2.44 10.92 36.20
CA THR A 32 2.27 9.58 35.62
C THR A 32 0.93 8.87 35.89
N ASP A 33 0.08 9.37 36.79
CA ASP A 33 -0.95 8.50 37.38
C ASP A 33 -2.41 8.82 36.99
N LEU A 34 -2.64 9.76 36.06
CA LEU A 34 -3.98 10.04 35.48
C LEU A 34 -4.08 9.77 33.97
N CYS A 35 -2.95 9.44 33.30
CA CYS A 35 -2.90 9.30 31.83
C CYS A 35 -3.17 7.89 31.30
N ALA A 36 -3.12 6.84 32.15
CA ALA A 36 -3.26 5.46 31.65
C ALA A 36 -4.71 5.04 31.36
N ALA A 37 -5.72 5.64 32.01
CA ALA A 37 -7.11 5.21 31.89
C ALA A 37 -7.92 5.87 30.75
N LEU A 38 -7.34 6.86 30.06
CA LEU A 38 -7.98 7.59 28.94
C LEU A 38 -7.18 7.53 27.62
N THR A 39 -6.14 6.68 27.55
CA THR A 39 -5.33 6.54 26.34
C THR A 39 -5.90 5.46 25.43
N GLY A 40 -6.67 5.88 24.42
CA GLY A 40 -7.08 5.03 23.30
C GLY A 40 -6.06 5.07 22.17
N VAL A 41 -5.66 3.91 21.64
CA VAL A 41 -4.85 3.82 20.41
C VAL A 41 -5.77 3.39 19.27
N PHE A 42 -5.85 4.25 18.26
CA PHE A 42 -6.47 3.94 16.98
C PHE A 42 -5.38 3.58 15.98
N MET A 43 -5.52 2.45 15.30
CA MET A 43 -4.60 2.04 14.25
C MET A 43 -5.37 1.66 12.98
N PHE A 44 -4.96 2.29 11.87
CA PHE A 44 -5.40 1.94 10.53
C PHE A 44 -4.18 1.62 9.67
N MET A 45 -4.17 0.43 9.06
CA MET A 45 -3.08 -0.05 8.22
C MET A 45 -3.62 -0.55 6.90
N VAL A 46 -2.95 -0.20 5.81
CA VAL A 46 -3.21 -0.76 4.48
C VAL A 46 -1.97 -1.53 4.04
N LYS A 47 -2.17 -2.77 3.57
CA LYS A 47 -1.13 -3.59 2.95
C LYS A 47 -1.51 -3.89 1.52
N GLY A 48 -0.57 -3.69 0.60
CA GLY A 48 -0.63 -4.16 -0.77
C GLY A 48 0.43 -5.23 -0.97
N GLU A 49 0.00 -6.45 -1.31
CA GLU A 49 0.86 -7.61 -1.48
C GLU A 49 0.82 -8.06 -2.94
N CYS A 50 1.98 -8.37 -3.50
CA CYS A 50 2.14 -8.89 -4.86
C CYS A 50 2.70 -10.31 -4.80
N HIS A 51 1.90 -11.29 -5.19
CA HIS A 51 2.31 -12.69 -5.25
C HIS A 51 2.69 -13.04 -6.69
N PHE A 52 3.97 -13.34 -6.88
CA PHE A 52 4.56 -13.75 -8.16
C PHE A 52 4.62 -15.28 -8.21
N ILE A 53 3.80 -15.89 -9.06
CA ILE A 53 3.66 -17.34 -9.21
C ILE A 53 4.35 -17.72 -10.52
N ASN A 54 5.35 -18.60 -10.45
CA ASN A 54 6.21 -18.98 -11.57
C ASN A 54 6.90 -17.75 -12.22
N GLY A 55 7.53 -16.91 -11.38
CA GLY A 55 8.14 -15.66 -11.84
C GLY A 55 7.09 -14.58 -12.09
N THR A 56 7.19 -13.86 -13.21
CA THR A 56 6.25 -12.79 -13.57
C THR A 56 5.11 -13.26 -14.47
N GLU A 57 5.00 -14.56 -14.76
CA GLU A 57 3.94 -15.10 -15.62
C GLU A 57 2.55 -14.83 -15.02
N LYS A 58 2.33 -15.27 -13.77
CA LYS A 58 1.10 -15.02 -13.03
C LYS A 58 1.39 -14.15 -11.81
N VAL A 59 0.71 -13.01 -11.75
CA VAL A 59 0.85 -12.03 -10.66
C VAL A 59 -0.51 -11.79 -10.03
N ARG A 60 -0.61 -11.99 -8.72
CA ARG A 60 -1.82 -11.76 -7.93
C ARG A 60 -1.60 -10.61 -6.97
N PHE A 61 -2.45 -9.60 -7.03
CA PHE A 61 -2.43 -8.47 -6.11
C PHE A 61 -3.48 -8.67 -5.01
N VAL A 62 -3.07 -8.48 -3.76
CA VAL A 62 -3.95 -8.55 -2.59
C VAL A 62 -3.86 -7.24 -1.81
N GLY A 63 -4.98 -6.54 -1.73
CA GLY A 63 -5.14 -5.35 -0.90
C GLY A 63 -5.81 -5.71 0.42
N ARG A 64 -5.23 -5.30 1.56
CA ARG A 64 -5.80 -5.52 2.89
C ARG A 64 -5.87 -4.21 3.65
N ALA A 65 -7.03 -3.92 4.22
CA ALA A 65 -7.24 -2.78 5.09
C ALA A 65 -7.57 -3.32 6.49
N ILE A 66 -6.77 -2.91 7.47
CA ILE A 66 -6.72 -3.49 8.82
C ILE A 66 -6.97 -2.38 9.83
N TYR A 67 -7.97 -2.57 10.67
CA TYR A 67 -8.38 -1.65 11.73
C TYR A 67 -8.14 -2.29 13.08
N ASN A 68 -7.33 -1.67 13.94
CA ASN A 68 -6.98 -2.19 15.27
C ASN A 68 -6.58 -3.68 15.25
N ARG A 69 -5.77 -4.08 14.25
CA ARG A 69 -5.29 -5.46 13.99
C ARG A 69 -6.34 -6.43 13.43
N GLN A 70 -7.58 -6.00 13.24
CA GLN A 70 -8.61 -6.78 12.58
C GLN A 70 -8.68 -6.42 11.10
N LEU A 71 -8.65 -7.41 10.22
CA LEU A 71 -8.93 -7.18 8.81
C LEU A 71 -10.37 -6.67 8.69
N PHE A 72 -10.56 -5.47 8.13
CA PHE A 72 -11.90 -4.89 7.97
C PHE A 72 -12.40 -4.93 6.51
N MET A 73 -11.47 -4.91 5.54
CA MET A 73 -11.78 -4.97 4.12
C MET A 73 -10.58 -5.53 3.37
N HIS A 74 -10.83 -6.36 2.37
CA HIS A 74 -9.80 -6.90 1.50
C HIS A 74 -10.26 -6.97 0.06
N LEU A 75 -9.29 -7.09 -0.82
CA LEU A 75 -9.47 -7.25 -2.25
C LEU A 75 -8.45 -8.27 -2.71
N ASP A 76 -8.90 -9.10 -3.65
CA ASP A 76 -8.04 -9.99 -4.41
C ASP A 76 -8.21 -9.68 -5.90
N SER A 77 -7.10 -9.54 -6.63
CA SER A 77 -7.15 -9.32 -8.08
C SER A 77 -7.86 -10.46 -8.81
N ASP A 78 -7.78 -11.69 -8.28
CA ASP A 78 -8.45 -12.85 -8.88
C ASP A 78 -9.98 -12.77 -8.69
N VAL A 79 -10.46 -12.05 -7.67
CA VAL A 79 -11.89 -11.83 -7.38
C VAL A 79 -12.40 -10.53 -8.02
N GLY A 80 -11.54 -9.51 -8.11
CA GLY A 80 -11.79 -8.29 -8.87
C GLY A 80 -12.72 -7.26 -8.23
N HIS A 81 -13.05 -7.39 -6.94
CA HIS A 81 -13.83 -6.45 -6.14
C HIS A 81 -13.53 -6.58 -4.64
N PHE A 82 -13.97 -5.61 -3.83
CA PHE A 82 -13.77 -5.61 -2.39
C PHE A 82 -14.73 -6.56 -1.66
N LEU A 83 -14.19 -7.22 -0.64
CA LEU A 83 -14.90 -8.01 0.36
C LEU A 83 -14.64 -7.37 1.72
N GLY A 84 -15.68 -7.27 2.55
CA GLY A 84 -15.62 -6.54 3.82
C GLY A 84 -16.14 -7.37 4.99
N ASP A 85 -15.39 -7.41 6.09
CA ASP A 85 -15.68 -8.23 7.27
C ASP A 85 -15.18 -7.51 8.54
N PRO A 86 -15.90 -7.43 9.67
CA PRO A 86 -17.32 -7.70 9.88
C PRO A 86 -18.18 -6.51 9.43
N LEU A 87 -19.51 -6.56 9.62
CA LEU A 87 -20.58 -5.61 9.20
C LEU A 87 -20.21 -4.18 8.72
N TYR A 88 -19.33 -3.46 9.44
CA TYR A 88 -18.86 -2.14 8.98
C TYR A 88 -18.05 -2.24 7.67
N GLY A 89 -17.16 -3.23 7.57
CA GLY A 89 -16.41 -3.56 6.38
C GLY A 89 -17.29 -3.84 5.18
N GLU A 90 -18.38 -4.60 5.36
CA GLU A 90 -19.32 -4.92 4.28
C GLU A 90 -19.95 -3.65 3.68
N LYS A 91 -20.37 -2.70 4.53
CA LYS A 91 -20.91 -1.41 4.09
C LYS A 91 -19.89 -0.60 3.29
N VAL A 92 -18.63 -0.60 3.74
CA VAL A 92 -17.53 0.08 3.05
C VAL A 92 -17.24 -0.60 1.71
N ALA A 93 -17.14 -1.93 1.68
CA ALA A 93 -16.90 -2.70 0.47
C ALA A 93 -18.01 -2.48 -0.57
N LYS A 94 -19.29 -2.50 -0.16
CA LYS A 94 -20.42 -2.17 -1.04
C LYS A 94 -20.30 -0.77 -1.64
N ARG A 95 -19.92 0.22 -0.83
CA ARG A 95 -19.71 1.59 -1.33
C ARG A 95 -18.58 1.64 -2.35
N MET A 96 -17.45 1.00 -2.08
CA MET A 96 -16.30 0.98 -2.99
C MET A 96 -16.61 0.23 -4.29
N ASN A 97 -17.35 -0.87 -4.22
CA ASN A 97 -17.74 -1.66 -5.38
C ASN A 97 -18.77 -0.95 -6.29
N ASN A 98 -19.44 0.08 -5.78
CA ASN A 98 -20.36 0.89 -6.58
C ASN A 98 -19.65 1.98 -7.40
N ASP A 99 -18.35 2.21 -7.17
CA ASP A 99 -17.56 3.19 -7.93
C ASP A 99 -16.70 2.48 -8.99
N PRO A 100 -17.03 2.64 -10.29
CA PRO A 100 -16.28 1.98 -11.36
C PRO A 100 -14.84 2.47 -11.48
N ALA A 101 -14.56 3.74 -11.16
CA ALA A 101 -13.19 4.28 -11.24
C ALA A 101 -12.28 3.62 -10.21
N ILE A 102 -12.82 3.32 -9.01
CA ILE A 102 -12.10 2.58 -7.97
C ILE A 102 -11.80 1.15 -8.44
N LEU A 103 -12.78 0.45 -9.01
CA LEU A 103 -12.59 -0.92 -9.49
C LEU A 103 -11.61 -1.01 -10.66
N GLU A 104 -11.61 -0.02 -11.56
CA GLU A 104 -10.63 0.08 -12.66
C GLU A 104 -9.20 0.29 -12.15
N ASP A 105 -8.98 1.27 -11.26
CA ASP A 105 -7.64 1.54 -10.71
C ASP A 105 -7.08 0.30 -10.01
N ILE A 106 -7.92 -0.39 -9.25
CA ILE A 106 -7.56 -1.62 -8.55
C ILE A 106 -7.19 -2.76 -9.50
N ARG A 107 -7.97 -2.99 -10.55
CA ARG A 107 -7.66 -4.04 -11.54
C ARG A 107 -6.33 -3.73 -12.23
N ALA A 108 -6.02 -2.45 -12.41
CA ALA A 108 -4.75 -2.01 -12.96
C ALA A 108 -3.56 -2.17 -12.01
N GLN A 109 -3.75 -2.41 -10.70
CA GLN A 109 -2.65 -2.51 -9.73
C GLN A 109 -1.68 -3.66 -10.02
N VAL A 110 -2.13 -4.75 -10.64
CA VAL A 110 -1.24 -5.86 -11.04
C VAL A 110 -0.14 -5.35 -11.96
N ASP A 111 -0.49 -4.58 -12.98
CA ASP A 111 0.48 -4.08 -13.95
C ASP A 111 1.14 -2.79 -13.48
N ARG A 112 0.33 -1.83 -12.99
CA ARG A 112 0.78 -0.51 -12.57
C ARG A 112 1.67 -0.55 -11.33
N TYR A 113 1.38 -1.42 -10.38
CA TYR A 113 2.14 -1.55 -9.13
C TYR A 113 3.04 -2.77 -9.14
N CYS A 114 2.49 -3.98 -9.21
CA CYS A 114 3.29 -5.19 -8.97
C CYS A 114 4.38 -5.41 -10.03
N ARG A 115 4.03 -5.43 -11.32
CA ARG A 115 5.02 -5.63 -12.39
C ARG A 115 6.01 -4.49 -12.47
N ALA A 116 5.53 -3.25 -12.39
CA ALA A 116 6.38 -2.07 -12.40
C ALA A 116 7.42 -2.10 -11.25
N CYS A 117 6.98 -2.46 -10.04
CA CYS A 117 7.87 -2.55 -8.89
C CYS A 117 8.82 -3.73 -8.98
N TYR A 118 8.40 -4.86 -9.55
CA TYR A 118 9.31 -5.98 -9.80
C TYR A 118 10.49 -5.57 -10.70
N GLU A 119 10.23 -4.88 -11.80
CA GLU A 119 11.30 -4.41 -12.71
C GLU A 119 12.21 -3.35 -12.06
N ILE A 120 11.65 -2.44 -11.27
CA ILE A 120 12.42 -1.42 -10.54
C ILE A 120 13.36 -2.09 -9.52
N SER A 121 12.85 -3.07 -8.77
CA SER A 121 13.65 -3.84 -7.80
C SER A 121 14.74 -4.63 -8.51
N ARG A 122 14.40 -5.38 -9.56
CA ARG A 122 15.36 -6.17 -10.35
C ARG A 122 16.48 -5.30 -10.93
N ARG A 123 16.15 -4.14 -11.50
CA ARG A 123 17.13 -3.17 -12.03
C ARG A 123 18.06 -2.63 -10.94
N SER A 124 17.52 -2.44 -9.74
CA SER A 124 18.29 -1.94 -8.60
C SER A 124 19.31 -2.99 -8.14
N ASP A 125 18.92 -4.26 -8.13
CA ASP A 125 19.81 -5.39 -7.81
C ASP A 125 20.92 -5.50 -8.87
N ASP A 126 20.59 -5.48 -10.16
CA ASP A 126 21.57 -5.52 -11.26
C ASP A 126 22.60 -4.36 -11.15
N SER A 127 22.11 -3.16 -10.82
CA SER A 127 22.96 -1.98 -10.63
C SER A 127 23.89 -2.13 -9.43
N SER A 128 23.41 -2.75 -8.35
CA SER A 128 24.20 -3.01 -7.14
C SER A 128 25.31 -4.05 -7.40
N VAL A 129 25.00 -5.11 -8.15
CA VAL A 129 25.95 -6.13 -8.60
C VAL A 129 27.03 -5.50 -9.50
N ALA A 130 26.62 -4.70 -10.49
CA ALA A 130 27.55 -4.02 -11.40
C ALA A 130 28.43 -2.96 -10.69
N ARG A 131 27.97 -2.36 -9.58
CA ARG A 131 28.83 -1.52 -8.73
C ARG A 131 29.86 -2.36 -7.99
N ARG A 132 29.45 -3.49 -7.40
CA ARG A 132 30.35 -4.39 -6.67
C ARG A 132 31.46 -4.95 -7.57
N SER A 133 31.14 -5.30 -8.82
CA SER A 133 32.14 -5.81 -9.78
C SER A 133 33.15 -4.75 -10.27
N ARG A 134 32.85 -3.46 -10.14
CA ARG A 134 33.78 -2.35 -10.48
C ARG A 134 34.65 -1.93 -9.29
N SER A 135 34.36 -2.45 -8.10
CA SER A 135 35.11 -2.19 -6.86
C SER A 135 35.99 -3.36 -6.44
N ALA A 136 36.07 -4.41 -7.27
CA ALA A 136 36.96 -5.56 -7.14
C ALA A 136 38.02 -5.48 -8.26
#